data_AF-A0A2T7N4E4-F1
#
_entry.id   AF-A0A2T7N4E4-F1
#
_cell.length_a   1.000
_cell.length_b   1.000
_cell.length_c   1.000
_cell.angle_alpha   90.00
_cell.angle_beta   90.00
_cell.angle_gamma   90.00
#
_symmetry.space_group_name_H-M   'P 1'
#
loop_
_entity.id
_entity.type
_entity.pdbx_description
1 polymer ?
#
loop_
_entity_poly.entity_id
_entity_poly.type
_entity_poly.pdbx_seq_one_letter_code
_entity_poly.pdbx_strand_id
1 'polypeptide(L)' 'MLKNVADNGGRETERDLFGKAGEYTTKIGRTTYGEPSALDEAEGLRERIIWGKIFFCPKCQRI' A
#
# COMPACT_ATOMS: atom_id res chain seq x y z
N MET A 1 9.45 3.81 8.98
CA MET A 1 8.14 3.46 8.38
C MET A 1 6.99 3.89 9.29
N LEU A 2 6.74 3.21 10.42
CA LEU A 2 5.54 3.46 11.27
C LEU A 2 5.45 4.88 11.85
N LYS A 3 6.55 5.44 12.36
CA LYS A 3 6.56 6.82 12.86
C LYS A 3 6.10 7.83 11.80
N ASN A 4 6.60 7.68 10.57
CA ASN A 4 6.22 8.54 9.45
C ASN A 4 4.72 8.40 9.09
N VAL A 5 4.16 7.18 9.15
CA VAL A 5 2.71 6.98 8.95
C VAL A 5 1.89 7.71 10.02
N ALA A 6 2.31 7.62 11.29
CA ALA A 6 1.63 8.31 12.39
C ALA A 6 1.76 9.83 12.28
N ASP A 7 2.95 10.33 11.97
CA ASP A 7 3.25 11.76 11.80
C ASP A 7 2.43 12.37 10.64
N ASN A 8 2.07 11.58 9.62
CA ASN A 8 1.24 12.00 8.48
C ASN A 8 -0.26 11.68 8.64
N GLY A 9 -0.72 11.34 9.86
CA GLY A 9 -2.14 11.10 10.12
C GLY A 9 -2.72 9.84 9.47
N GLY A 10 -1.87 8.86 9.14
CA GLY A 10 -2.29 7.60 8.53
C GLY A 10 -2.04 7.54 7.02
N ARG A 11 -2.61 6.51 6.38
CA ARG A 11 -2.50 6.26 4.93
C ARG A 11 -3.51 7.09 4.15
N GLU A 12 -3.16 7.48 2.93
CA GLU A 12 -4.04 8.14 1.96
C GLU A 12 -5.33 7.36 1.64
N THR A 13 -5.27 6.03 1.77
CA THR A 13 -6.39 5.11 1.52
C THR A 13 -7.30 4.88 2.72
N GLU A 14 -6.94 5.40 3.89
CA GLU A 14 -7.68 5.28 5.15
C GLU A 14 -8.19 6.65 5.59
N ARG A 15 -9.34 6.70 6.27
CA ARG A 15 -9.91 7.93 6.81
C ARG A 15 -9.99 7.84 8.32
N ASP A 16 -9.74 8.95 8.99
CA ASP A 16 -9.94 9.09 10.42
C ASP A 16 -11.43 9.17 10.81
N LEU A 17 -11.70 9.34 12.10
CA LEU A 17 -13.07 9.44 12.64
C LEU A 17 -13.85 10.67 12.13
N PHE A 18 -13.16 11.69 11.62
CA PHE A 18 -13.76 12.89 11.05
C PHE A 18 -13.82 12.84 9.51
N GLY A 19 -13.42 11.72 8.92
CA GLY A 19 -13.43 11.50 7.48
C GLY A 19 -12.23 12.09 6.73
N LYS A 20 -11.20 12.61 7.43
CA LYS A 20 -9.98 13.11 6.81
C LYS A 20 -9.06 11.94 6.44
N ALA A 21 -8.57 11.94 5.20
CA ALA A 21 -7.58 10.96 4.76
C ALA A 21 -6.18 11.29 5.30
N GLY A 22 -5.36 10.26 5.52
CA GLY A 22 -3.95 10.46 5.85
C GLY A 22 -3.13 10.96 4.66
N GLU A 23 -1.92 11.45 4.93
CA GLU A 23 -1.03 11.99 3.89
C GLU A 23 0.10 11.03 3.52
N TYR A 24 0.21 9.90 4.21
CA TYR A 24 1.20 8.88 3.84
C TYR A 24 0.78 8.14 2.57
N THR A 25 1.51 8.36 1.47
CA THR A 25 1.32 7.62 0.21
C THR A 25 1.87 6.21 0.32
N THR A 26 1.01 5.21 0.11
CA THR A 26 1.40 3.80 0.06
C THR A 26 2.15 3.49 -1.24
N LYS A 27 3.26 2.76 -1.11
CA LYS A 27 4.09 2.36 -2.27
C LYS A 27 3.51 1.17 -3.04
N ILE A 28 2.82 0.28 -2.33
CA ILE A 28 2.13 -0.86 -2.93
C ILE A 28 0.84 -1.11 -2.14
N GLY A 29 -0.25 -1.27 -2.86
CA GLY A 29 -1.56 -1.44 -2.24
C GLY A 29 -2.68 -1.51 -3.26
N ARG A 30 -3.89 -1.23 -2.80
CA ARG A 30 -5.09 -1.30 -3.64
C ARG A 30 -5.10 -0.26 -4.76
N THR A 31 -4.56 0.93 -4.51
CA THR A 31 -4.54 2.07 -5.46
C THR A 31 -3.51 1.89 -6.56
N THR A 32 -2.39 1.23 -6.26
CA THR A 32 -1.29 0.97 -7.21
C THR A 32 -1.38 -0.42 -7.86
N TYR A 33 -2.52 -1.10 -7.71
CA TYR A 33 -2.70 -2.44 -8.26
C TYR A 33 -2.86 -2.38 -9.78
N GLY A 34 -2.05 -3.17 -10.50
CA GLY A 34 -1.96 -3.11 -11.96
C GLY A 34 -1.05 -2.00 -12.49
N GLU A 35 -0.42 -1.23 -11.61
CA GLU A 35 0.62 -0.27 -12.00
C GLU A 35 2.02 -0.91 -11.86
N PRO A 36 2.99 -0.46 -12.68
CA PRO A 36 4.39 -0.84 -12.50
C PRO A 36 4.90 -0.41 -11.12
N SER A 37 5.63 -1.29 -10.45
CA SER A 37 6.31 -0.96 -9.21
C SER A 37 7.33 0.15 -9.45
N ALA A 38 7.38 1.12 -8.54
CA ALA A 38 8.38 2.19 -8.56
C ALA A 38 9.84 1.70 -8.42
N LEU A 39 10.06 0.42 -8.12
CA LEU A 39 11.39 -0.15 -7.89
C LEU A 39 11.95 -0.94 -9.09
N ASP A 40 11.11 -1.67 -9.81
CA ASP A 40 11.56 -2.61 -10.84
C ASP A 40 10.62 -2.71 -12.04
N GLU A 41 9.67 -1.78 -12.15
CA GLU A 41 8.66 -1.70 -13.21
C GLU A 41 7.80 -2.97 -13.37
N ALA A 42 7.91 -3.93 -12.45
CA ALA A 42 7.08 -5.11 -12.46
C ALA A 42 5.70 -4.77 -11.92
N GLU A 43 4.65 -5.34 -12.53
CA GLU A 43 3.29 -5.14 -12.05
C GLU A 43 3.15 -5.66 -10.61
N GLY A 44 2.60 -4.82 -9.73
CA GLY A 44 2.22 -5.24 -8.38
C GLY A 44 1.13 -6.32 -8.43
N LEU A 45 1.38 -7.46 -7.79
CA LEU A 45 0.41 -8.56 -7.71
C LEU A 45 -0.54 -8.35 -6.54
N ARG A 46 -1.72 -8.97 -6.66
CA ARG A 46 -2.72 -9.06 -5.59
C ARG A 46 -3.18 -10.49 -5.45
N GLU A 47 -3.06 -11.01 -4.24
CA GLU A 47 -3.60 -12.31 -3.88
C GLU A 47 -4.75 -12.16 -2.88
N ARG A 48 -5.69 -13.09 -2.94
CA ARG A 48 -6.76 -13.21 -1.93
C ARG A 48 -6.28 -14.19 -0.87
N ILE A 49 -6.36 -13.77 0.38
CA ILE A 49 -6.17 -14.63 1.56
C ILE A 49 -7.51 -14.79 2.29
N ILE A 50 -7.56 -15.73 3.23
CA ILE A 50 -8.79 -16.17 3.92
C ILE A 50 -9.62 -14.98 4.43
N TRP A 51 -8.95 -13.96 4.98
CA TRP A 51 -9.60 -12.79 5.60
C TRP A 51 -9.23 -11.47 4.94
N GLY A 52 -8.77 -11.48 3.69
CA GLY A 52 -8.34 -10.24 3.07
C GLY A 52 -7.63 -10.39 1.73
N LYS A 53 -6.83 -9.38 1.43
CA LYS A 53 -6.04 -9.30 0.21
C LYS A 53 -4.65 -8.84 0.60
N ILE A 54 -3.64 -9.44 -0.02
CA ILE A 54 -2.26 -8.98 0.09
C ILE A 54 -1.83 -8.41 -1.26
N PHE A 55 -1.09 -7.31 -1.22
CA PHE A 55 -0.51 -6.65 -2.39
C PHE A 55 1.00 -6.64 -2.22
N PHE A 56 1.73 -7.15 -3.19
CA PHE A 56 3.19 -7.23 -3.12
C PHE A 56 3.82 -7.28 -4.51
N CYS A 57 5.09 -6.90 -4.62
CA CYS A 57 5.87 -7.08 -5.83
C CYS A 57 6.70 -8.37 -5.71
N PRO A 58 6.49 -9.39 -6.57
CA PRO A 58 7.15 -10.68 -6.44
C PRO A 58 8.67 -10.63 -6.68
N LYS A 59 9.13 -9.62 -7.43
CA LYS A 59 10.55 -9.43 -7.72
C LYS A 59 11.28 -8.66 -6.60
N CYS A 60 10.62 -7.68 -5.98
CA CYS A 60 11.17 -6.87 -4.89
C CYS A 60 11.03 -7.52 -3.51
N GLN A 61 9.92 -8.20 -3.25
CA GLN A 61 9.57 -8.80 -1.96
C GLN A 61 9.69 -10.32 -2.06
N ARG A 62 10.94 -10.78 -2.22
CA ARG A 62 11.28 -12.21 -2.21
C ARG A 62 11.34 -12.72 -0.77
N ILE A 63 10.90 -13.95 -0.57
CA ILE A 63 11.08 -14.70 0.68
C ILE A 63 12.32 -15.57 0.53
#